data_AF-A0A257Q4L4-F1
#
_entry.id   AF-A0A257Q4L4-F1
#
_cell.length_a   1.000
_cell.length_b   1.000
_cell.length_c   1.000
_cell.angle_alpha   90.00
_cell.angle_beta   90.00
_cell.angle_gamma   90.00
#
_symmetry.space_group_name_H-M   'P 1'
#
loop_
_entity.id
_entity.type
_entity.pdbx_description
1 polymer ?
#
loop_
_entity_poly.entity_id
_entity_poly.type
_entity_poly.pdbx_seq_one_letter_code
_entity_poly.pdbx_strand_id
1 'polypeptide(L)'
;MSKLTTLPASAPFAPEQILALNNVFGSASTVQRAWLSGFLAGLDAGEAKPATAAAPPAEKAKLTILYATESGNAEALAAKAKQEAAKRGFATKLLDMGDATLDQLKTAGSILAIVSTWGDGEPPQRAAPFMRAFMSDAAPRLEGVKFAVLALGDSSYAQFCETGKQVDARFAALGAIRAAYRIDLDLDYEAQAKSWIASTLETLAPKDAGSVIHVDFHKIPTTEAASKTAPFAAEILAHHKLTSERADSETYHVELALAGSGITYEPGDALAVVPQNDPALVSEIIAKLGLAPEPDLTEALTSRYDITTLTAKQMKDYALITKDDALSALAEDAAKRNEFLNGRQIIDLLEAFPHRIDPEAFTALLRPLAPRSYSIASSQKSVGEEAHLTVARVAYESAGRARKGVASTLMSDRRKAGGLLDVFVKPNQHFRLPKDPAAPIVMIGAGTGVAPYRGFLQEREATGATGKNWLIFGHRHFLYDFLYQLEIQAWLQSGVLSRLDLATSRDQPEKRYVQHVLWEQRDALRNQLAKGAVLYLCGDAKAMARDVDATLVRIFADGKDEAAGQSALDALITAGRYKKDVY
;
A
#
# COMPACT_ATOMS: atom_id res chain seq x y z
N MET A 1 0.05 -37.35 -36.65
CA MET A 1 1.12 -36.76 -37.50
C MET A 1 1.61 -35.50 -36.81
N SER A 2 2.82 -35.50 -36.25
CA SER A 2 3.36 -34.30 -35.58
C SER A 2 3.63 -33.22 -36.63
N LYS A 3 3.13 -31.99 -36.40
CA LYS A 3 3.44 -30.85 -37.25
C LYS A 3 4.97 -30.69 -37.35
N LEU A 4 5.50 -30.84 -38.56
CA LEU A 4 6.89 -30.51 -38.86
C LEU A 4 7.13 -29.06 -38.45
N THR A 5 8.04 -28.83 -37.52
CA THR A 5 8.50 -27.48 -37.18
C THR A 5 9.37 -26.99 -38.33
N THR A 6 8.88 -26.02 -39.09
CA THR A 6 9.62 -25.38 -40.17
C THR A 6 10.20 -24.05 -39.68
N LEU A 7 11.38 -23.70 -40.17
CA LEU A 7 12.01 -22.41 -39.94
C LEU A 7 11.11 -21.30 -40.52
N PRO A 8 10.91 -20.18 -39.78
CA PRO A 8 10.14 -19.06 -40.26
C PRO A 8 10.85 -18.39 -41.44
N ALA A 9 10.08 -17.77 -42.34
CA ALA A 9 10.64 -17.04 -43.49
C ALA A 9 11.52 -15.84 -43.09
N SER A 10 11.44 -15.40 -41.83
CA SER A 10 12.30 -14.36 -41.23
C SER A 10 13.62 -14.90 -40.67
N ALA A 11 13.89 -16.20 -40.79
CA ALA A 11 15.18 -16.76 -40.40
C ALA A 11 16.31 -16.12 -41.24
N PRO A 12 17.52 -15.92 -40.68
CA PRO A 12 18.61 -15.20 -41.34
C PRO A 12 19.34 -16.06 -42.40
N PHE A 13 18.57 -16.67 -43.32
CA PHE A 13 19.06 -17.49 -44.42
C PHE A 13 18.35 -17.09 -45.72
N ALA A 14 18.98 -17.32 -46.87
CA ALA A 14 18.31 -17.09 -48.15
C ALA A 14 17.11 -18.04 -48.30
N PRO A 15 16.03 -17.66 -49.03
CA PRO A 15 14.82 -18.48 -49.14
C PRO A 15 15.08 -19.92 -49.62
N GLU A 16 16.02 -20.11 -50.55
CA GLU A 16 16.45 -21.42 -51.06
C GLU A 16 17.14 -22.26 -49.98
N GLN A 17 17.91 -21.63 -49.09
CA GLN A 17 18.56 -22.27 -47.96
C GLN A 17 17.54 -22.66 -46.88
N ILE A 18 16.54 -21.81 -46.61
CA ILE A 18 15.44 -22.13 -45.68
C ILE A 18 14.69 -23.37 -46.15
N LEU A 19 14.41 -23.49 -47.46
CA LEU A 19 13.79 -24.68 -48.04
C LEU A 19 14.65 -25.94 -47.88
N ALA A 20 15.94 -25.85 -48.19
CA ALA A 20 16.87 -26.96 -48.03
C ALA A 20 16.97 -27.41 -46.56
N LEU A 21 17.10 -26.46 -45.63
CA LEU A 21 17.18 -26.72 -44.20
C LEU A 21 15.86 -27.29 -43.65
N ASN A 22 14.71 -26.83 -44.13
CA ASN A 22 13.41 -27.38 -43.74
C ASN A 22 13.23 -28.84 -44.18
N ASN A 23 13.79 -29.24 -45.32
CA ASN A 23 13.78 -30.65 -45.75
C ASN A 23 14.63 -31.54 -44.83
N VAL A 24 15.76 -31.02 -44.34
CA VAL A 24 16.66 -31.74 -43.41
C VAL A 24 16.09 -31.77 -41.99
N PHE A 25 15.70 -30.62 -41.43
CA PHE A 25 15.22 -30.51 -40.05
C PHE A 25 13.79 -31.01 -39.86
N GLY A 26 12.96 -30.88 -40.90
CA GLY A 26 11.59 -31.34 -40.88
C GLY A 26 11.49 -32.86 -40.71
N SER A 27 12.38 -33.62 -41.35
CA SER A 27 12.41 -35.08 -41.26
C SER A 27 13.30 -35.61 -40.12
N ALA A 28 14.07 -34.75 -39.44
CA ALA A 28 15.02 -35.15 -38.40
C ALA A 28 14.33 -35.49 -37.07
N SER A 29 14.72 -36.63 -36.50
CA SER A 29 14.32 -37.04 -35.14
C SER A 29 14.93 -36.13 -34.06
N THR A 30 14.40 -36.20 -32.84
CA THR A 30 14.91 -35.44 -31.69
C THR A 30 16.39 -35.72 -31.40
N VAL A 31 16.83 -36.98 -31.57
CA VAL A 31 18.23 -37.37 -31.38
C VAL A 31 19.14 -36.77 -32.47
N GLN A 32 18.71 -36.80 -33.72
CA GLN A 32 19.46 -36.20 -34.84
C GLN A 32 19.60 -34.68 -34.68
N ARG A 33 18.55 -33.99 -34.21
CA ARG A 33 18.59 -32.55 -33.92
C ARG A 33 19.54 -32.21 -32.77
N ALA A 34 19.54 -32.99 -31.70
CA ALA A 34 20.47 -32.82 -30.59
C ALA A 34 21.93 -33.05 -31.02
N TRP A 35 22.19 -34.06 -31.86
CA TRP A 35 23.52 -34.33 -32.41
C TRP A 35 24.01 -33.20 -33.32
N LEU A 36 23.16 -32.69 -34.23
CA LEU A 36 23.53 -31.59 -35.13
C LEU A 36 23.85 -30.30 -34.37
N SER A 37 23.09 -30.02 -33.30
CA SER A 37 23.36 -28.90 -32.38
C SER A 37 24.75 -29.01 -31.75
N GLY A 38 25.12 -30.20 -31.25
CA GLY A 38 26.45 -30.45 -30.71
C GLY A 38 27.57 -30.37 -31.74
N PHE A 39 27.33 -30.84 -32.97
CA PHE A 39 28.29 -30.76 -34.07
C PHE A 39 28.57 -29.31 -34.49
N LEU A 40 27.52 -28.48 -34.62
CA LEU A 40 27.66 -27.05 -34.94
C LEU A 40 28.37 -26.28 -33.81
N ALA A 41 28.02 -26.56 -32.55
CA ALA A 41 28.73 -26.00 -31.40
C ALA A 41 30.21 -26.42 -31.36
N GLY A 42 30.53 -27.63 -31.85
CA GLY A 42 31.91 -28.12 -31.97
C GLY A 42 32.70 -27.48 -33.10
N LEU A 43 32.05 -27.11 -34.21
CA LEU A 43 32.68 -26.36 -35.31
C LEU A 43 33.08 -24.95 -34.87
N ASP A 44 32.20 -24.26 -34.13
CA ASP A 44 32.49 -22.95 -33.55
C ASP A 44 33.61 -23.01 -32.51
N ALA A 45 33.73 -24.12 -31.77
CA ALA A 45 34.82 -24.36 -30.83
C ALA A 45 36.16 -24.70 -31.52
N GLY A 46 36.13 -25.24 -32.74
CA GLY A 46 37.31 -25.64 -33.50
C GLY A 46 38.04 -24.49 -34.21
N GLU A 47 37.37 -23.37 -34.47
CA GLU A 47 37.97 -22.15 -35.05
C GLU A 47 38.51 -21.17 -34.00
N ALA A 48 38.28 -21.42 -32.70
CA ALA A 48 38.80 -20.57 -31.63
C ALA A 48 40.30 -20.81 -31.38
N LYS A 49 41.12 -19.78 -31.65
CA LYS A 49 42.52 -19.71 -31.17
C LYS A 49 42.60 -20.03 -29.68
N PRO A 50 43.69 -20.65 -29.19
CA PRO A 50 43.81 -21.04 -27.79
C PRO A 50 43.61 -19.81 -26.89
N ALA A 51 42.52 -19.81 -26.12
CA ALA A 51 42.18 -18.75 -25.20
C ALA A 51 43.24 -18.69 -24.08
N THR A 52 43.90 -17.55 -23.97
CA THR A 52 44.51 -17.09 -22.72
C THR A 52 43.49 -17.26 -21.59
N ALA A 53 43.93 -17.85 -20.48
CA ALA A 53 43.12 -18.13 -19.31
C ALA A 53 42.19 -16.95 -18.97
N ALA A 54 40.89 -17.21 -18.92
CA ALA A 54 39.89 -16.22 -18.52
C ALA A 54 40.24 -15.69 -17.12
N ALA A 55 40.31 -14.36 -17.00
CA ALA A 55 40.41 -13.70 -15.71
C ALA A 55 39.24 -14.14 -14.80
N PRO A 56 39.43 -14.17 -13.46
CA PRO A 56 38.36 -14.51 -12.53
C PRO A 56 37.11 -13.64 -12.80
N PRO A 57 35.89 -14.18 -12.66
CA PRO A 57 34.68 -13.39 -12.84
C PRO A 57 34.74 -12.16 -11.92
N ALA A 58 34.59 -10.96 -12.50
CA ALA A 58 34.60 -9.72 -11.75
C ALA A 58 33.57 -9.78 -10.61
N GLU A 59 33.99 -9.41 -9.39
CA GLU A 59 33.11 -9.42 -8.22
C GLU A 59 31.93 -8.47 -8.46
N LYS A 60 30.70 -9.00 -8.44
CA LYS A 60 29.48 -8.21 -8.67
C LYS A 60 29.37 -7.10 -7.62
N ALA A 61 29.08 -5.88 -8.08
CA ALA A 61 28.82 -4.77 -7.17
C ALA A 61 27.64 -5.09 -6.24
N LYS A 62 27.84 -4.89 -4.93
CA LYS A 62 26.82 -5.15 -3.91
C LYS A 62 25.82 -4.00 -3.89
N LEU A 63 24.53 -4.34 -3.87
CA LEU A 63 23.43 -3.39 -3.73
C LEU A 63 22.43 -3.90 -2.70
N THR A 64 22.23 -3.15 -1.63
CA THR A 64 21.14 -3.39 -0.68
C THR A 64 19.97 -2.48 -1.03
N ILE A 65 18.81 -3.08 -1.28
CA ILE A 65 17.55 -2.37 -1.50
C ILE A 65 16.77 -2.46 -0.19
N LEU A 66 16.58 -1.31 0.46
CA LEU A 66 15.77 -1.18 1.67
C LEU A 66 14.37 -0.69 1.30
N TYR A 67 13.34 -1.23 1.93
CA TYR A 67 12.01 -0.67 1.82
C TYR A 67 11.32 -0.50 3.17
N ALA A 68 10.49 0.53 3.27
CA ALA A 68 9.54 0.72 4.36
C ALA A 68 8.16 0.96 3.76
N THR A 69 7.19 0.13 4.15
CA THR A 69 5.86 0.11 3.54
C THR A 69 4.79 -0.13 4.60
N GLU A 70 3.59 0.42 4.40
CA GLU A 70 2.38 -0.12 5.04
C GLU A 70 1.46 -0.79 4.03
N SER A 71 1.08 -0.08 2.98
CA SER A 71 0.11 -0.56 1.98
C SER A 71 0.73 -1.36 0.82
N GLY A 72 1.98 -1.79 0.95
CA GLY A 72 2.70 -2.61 -0.05
C GLY A 72 3.33 -1.84 -1.24
N ASN A 73 3.06 -0.55 -1.42
CA ASN A 73 3.56 0.22 -2.57
C ASN A 73 5.09 0.25 -2.66
N ALA A 74 5.77 0.58 -1.55
CA ALA A 74 7.23 0.65 -1.51
C ALA A 74 7.88 -0.73 -1.70
N GLU A 75 7.27 -1.78 -1.13
CA GLU A 75 7.71 -3.16 -1.30
C GLU A 75 7.62 -3.61 -2.77
N ALA A 76 6.51 -3.32 -3.44
CA ALA A 76 6.32 -3.64 -4.86
C ALA A 76 7.35 -2.92 -5.75
N LEU A 77 7.66 -1.65 -5.47
CA LEU A 77 8.74 -0.93 -6.15
C LEU A 77 10.11 -1.52 -5.85
N ALA A 78 10.38 -1.93 -4.62
CA ALA A 78 11.64 -2.53 -4.22
C ALA A 78 11.87 -3.90 -4.89
N ALA A 79 10.82 -4.70 -5.04
CA ALA A 79 10.85 -5.94 -5.81
C ALA A 79 11.17 -5.67 -7.29
N LYS A 80 10.54 -4.65 -7.91
CA LYS A 80 10.84 -4.23 -9.29
C LYS A 80 12.27 -3.71 -9.43
N ALA A 81 12.74 -2.91 -8.47
CA ALA A 81 14.12 -2.40 -8.43
C ALA A 81 15.15 -3.53 -8.32
N LYS A 82 14.86 -4.57 -7.52
CA LYS A 82 15.70 -5.78 -7.41
C LYS A 82 15.84 -6.49 -8.75
N GLN A 83 14.72 -6.69 -9.45
CA GLN A 83 14.74 -7.32 -10.78
C GLN A 83 15.56 -6.50 -11.78
N GLU A 84 15.40 -5.18 -11.77
CA GLU A 84 16.14 -4.29 -12.67
C GLU A 84 17.64 -4.23 -12.35
N ALA A 85 18.00 -4.20 -11.07
CA ALA A 85 19.38 -4.24 -10.63
C ALA A 85 20.07 -5.57 -10.98
N ALA A 86 19.35 -6.70 -10.89
CA ALA A 86 19.89 -8.00 -11.28
C ALA A 86 20.30 -8.04 -12.76
N LYS A 87 19.51 -7.42 -13.66
CA LYS A 87 19.85 -7.30 -15.10
C LYS A 87 21.11 -6.46 -15.35
N ARG A 88 21.45 -5.57 -14.43
CA ARG A 88 22.61 -4.66 -14.48
C ARG A 88 23.84 -5.22 -13.75
N GLY A 89 23.81 -6.51 -13.38
CA GLY A 89 24.97 -7.21 -12.83
C GLY A 89 25.19 -7.01 -11.32
N PHE A 90 24.25 -6.40 -10.60
CA PHE A 90 24.37 -6.24 -9.14
C PHE A 90 24.16 -7.56 -8.39
N ALA A 91 24.90 -7.74 -7.29
CA ALA A 91 24.56 -8.70 -6.24
C ALA A 91 23.56 -8.02 -5.29
N THR A 92 22.26 -8.24 -5.52
CA THR A 92 21.20 -7.53 -4.81
C THR A 92 20.75 -8.24 -3.53
N LYS A 93 20.61 -7.50 -2.44
CA LYS A 93 19.92 -7.91 -1.21
C LYS A 93 18.69 -7.03 -1.02
N LEU A 94 17.51 -7.62 -0.84
CA LEU A 94 16.25 -6.89 -0.59
C LEU A 94 15.88 -7.07 0.88
N LEU A 95 15.62 -5.97 1.59
CA LEU A 95 15.30 -5.97 3.02
C LEU A 95 14.16 -5.02 3.35
N ASP A 96 13.18 -5.52 4.10
CA ASP A 96 12.28 -4.67 4.88
C ASP A 96 13.11 -3.97 5.97
N MET A 97 12.92 -2.67 6.15
CA MET A 97 13.56 -1.91 7.23
C MET A 97 13.24 -2.50 8.61
N GLY A 98 12.08 -3.12 8.80
CA GLY A 98 11.74 -3.81 10.05
C GLY A 98 12.58 -5.05 10.35
N ASP A 99 13.20 -5.65 9.33
CA ASP A 99 14.08 -6.83 9.48
C ASP A 99 15.57 -6.48 9.27
N ALA A 100 15.87 -5.21 8.97
CA ALA A 100 17.23 -4.73 8.71
C ALA A 100 17.97 -4.40 10.01
N THR A 101 19.31 -4.55 9.99
CA THR A 101 20.17 -4.09 11.09
C THR A 101 21.16 -3.03 10.62
N LEU A 102 21.57 -2.14 11.53
CA LEU A 102 22.49 -1.05 11.18
C LEU A 102 23.87 -1.57 10.71
N ASP A 103 24.31 -2.74 11.18
CA ASP A 103 25.56 -3.36 10.74
C ASP A 103 25.51 -3.86 9.29
N GLN A 104 24.33 -4.26 8.81
CA GLN A 104 24.15 -4.62 7.40
C GLN A 104 24.33 -3.42 6.47
N LEU A 105 24.13 -2.19 6.96
CA LEU A 105 24.31 -0.98 6.16
C LEU A 105 25.79 -0.68 5.91
N LYS A 106 26.66 -0.91 6.90
CA LYS A 106 28.12 -0.67 6.79
C LYS A 106 28.77 -1.44 5.65
N THR A 107 28.26 -2.65 5.38
CA THR A 107 28.84 -3.59 4.41
C THR A 107 28.06 -3.63 3.08
N ALA A 108 27.06 -2.76 2.91
CA ALA A 108 26.16 -2.77 1.76
C ALA A 108 26.84 -2.35 0.45
N GLY A 109 27.90 -1.54 0.50
CA GLY A 109 28.53 -0.92 -0.66
C GLY A 109 27.66 0.19 -1.26
N SER A 110 26.50 -0.18 -1.81
CA SER A 110 25.47 0.75 -2.27
C SER A 110 24.12 0.43 -1.64
N ILE A 111 23.33 1.47 -1.35
CA ILE A 111 21.99 1.39 -0.78
C ILE A 111 21.00 2.13 -1.68
N LEU A 112 19.89 1.46 -2.03
CA LEU A 112 18.72 2.10 -2.59
C LEU A 112 17.58 1.97 -1.58
N ALA A 113 17.13 3.09 -1.00
CA ALA A 113 16.04 3.10 -0.03
C ALA A 113 14.74 3.58 -0.68
N ILE A 114 13.66 2.80 -0.54
CA ILE A 114 12.32 3.14 -1.05
C ILE A 114 11.39 3.23 0.17
N VAL A 115 11.01 4.45 0.54
CA VAL A 115 10.48 4.72 1.88
C VAL A 115 9.12 5.41 1.77
N SER A 116 8.07 4.75 2.26
CA SER A 116 6.77 5.38 2.46
C SER A 116 6.74 6.22 3.73
N THR A 117 5.94 7.29 3.70
CA THR A 117 5.52 8.04 4.89
C THR A 117 4.08 7.64 5.24
N TRP A 118 3.79 7.49 6.52
CA TRP A 118 2.45 7.13 7.02
C TRP A 118 1.94 8.16 8.03
N GLY A 119 0.64 8.17 8.27
CA GLY A 119 0.02 9.07 9.26
C GLY A 119 0.35 10.54 9.02
N ASP A 120 0.87 11.20 10.05
CA ASP A 120 1.28 12.62 10.02
C ASP A 120 2.80 12.78 9.97
N GLY A 121 3.45 12.07 9.05
CA GLY A 121 4.92 12.12 8.86
C GLY A 121 5.69 11.00 9.55
N GLU A 122 5.02 9.96 10.00
CA GLU A 122 5.62 8.83 10.72
C GLU A 122 6.16 7.76 9.74
N PRO A 123 7.18 6.98 10.13
CA PRO A 123 7.55 5.79 9.39
C PRO A 123 6.46 4.72 9.47
N PRO A 124 6.36 3.84 8.46
CA PRO A 124 5.59 2.59 8.57
C PRO A 124 5.92 1.83 9.85
N GLN A 125 4.93 1.19 10.49
CA GLN A 125 5.03 0.65 11.84
C GLN A 125 6.25 -0.27 11.99
N ARG A 126 6.43 -1.19 11.03
CA ARG A 126 7.53 -2.15 11.04
C ARG A 126 8.90 -1.46 10.94
N ALA A 127 8.99 -0.35 10.24
CA ALA A 127 10.22 0.42 10.10
C ALA A 127 10.49 1.31 11.33
N ALA A 128 9.52 1.55 12.22
CA ALA A 128 9.67 2.48 13.33
C ALA A 128 10.82 2.13 14.31
N PRO A 129 11.01 0.86 14.75
CA PRO A 129 12.16 0.51 15.60
C PRO A 129 13.51 0.75 14.90
N PHE A 130 13.62 0.35 13.63
CA PHE A 130 14.82 0.61 12.82
C PHE A 130 15.09 2.11 12.68
N MET A 131 14.05 2.90 12.39
CA MET A 131 14.16 4.35 12.26
C MET A 131 14.61 5.01 13.56
N ARG A 132 14.07 4.62 14.72
CA ARG A 132 14.57 5.11 16.03
C ARG A 132 16.06 4.81 16.22
N ALA A 133 16.48 3.57 15.94
CA ALA A 133 17.89 3.18 16.04
C ALA A 133 18.77 3.96 15.04
N PHE A 134 18.31 4.10 13.80
CA PHE A 134 19.00 4.80 12.71
C PHE A 134 19.16 6.29 12.97
N MET A 135 18.18 6.92 13.61
CA MET A 135 18.20 8.34 13.99
C MET A 135 19.00 8.62 15.26
N SER A 136 19.25 7.61 16.10
CA SER A 136 20.01 7.77 17.36
C SER A 136 21.49 8.06 17.14
N ASP A 137 22.13 8.74 18.09
CA ASP A 137 23.58 9.03 18.05
C ASP A 137 24.46 7.77 18.10
N ALA A 138 23.90 6.63 18.50
CA ALA A 138 24.57 5.34 18.46
C ALA A 138 24.63 4.73 17.05
N ALA A 139 23.95 5.32 16.07
CA ALA A 139 23.98 4.83 14.69
C ALA A 139 25.41 4.92 14.12
N PRO A 140 25.89 3.85 13.44
CA PRO A 140 27.26 3.82 12.96
C PRO A 140 27.49 4.78 11.80
N ARG A 141 28.74 5.24 11.64
CA ARG A 141 29.19 5.91 10.41
C ARG A 141 29.06 4.97 9.21
N LEU A 142 28.68 5.55 8.07
CA LEU A 142 28.45 4.87 6.80
C LEU A 142 29.41 5.38 5.72
N GLU A 143 30.63 5.74 6.12
CA GLU A 143 31.68 6.21 5.22
C GLU A 143 31.97 5.16 4.13
N GLY A 144 32.05 5.62 2.88
CA GLY A 144 32.26 4.76 1.72
C GLY A 144 31.00 4.05 1.20
N VAL A 145 29.87 4.13 1.90
CA VAL A 145 28.59 3.61 1.40
C VAL A 145 27.95 4.65 0.48
N LYS A 146 27.55 4.23 -0.73
CA LYS A 146 26.75 5.06 -1.63
C LYS A 146 25.27 4.88 -1.34
N PHE A 147 24.46 5.93 -1.44
CA PHE A 147 23.02 5.81 -1.23
C PHE A 147 22.18 6.65 -2.20
N ALA A 148 20.93 6.24 -2.39
CA ALA A 148 19.87 7.02 -3.03
C ALA A 148 18.53 6.70 -2.36
N VAL A 149 17.63 7.68 -2.30
CA VAL A 149 16.33 7.55 -1.63
C VAL A 149 15.19 7.93 -2.57
N LEU A 150 14.18 7.07 -2.66
CA LEU A 150 12.89 7.36 -3.27
C LEU A 150 11.85 7.41 -2.17
N ALA A 151 11.22 8.57 -1.99
CA ALA A 151 10.19 8.77 -0.98
C ALA A 151 8.80 8.67 -1.61
N LEU A 152 7.89 7.95 -0.94
CA LEU A 152 6.47 7.90 -1.30
C LEU A 152 5.65 8.61 -0.21
N GLY A 153 4.72 9.45 -0.63
CA GLY A 153 3.79 10.16 0.25
C GLY A 153 2.52 10.60 -0.48
N ASP A 154 1.71 11.42 0.20
CA ASP A 154 0.53 12.06 -0.39
C ASP A 154 0.63 13.57 -0.15
N SER A 155 0.61 14.36 -1.22
CA SER A 155 0.79 15.82 -1.14
C SER A 155 -0.38 16.55 -0.47
N SER A 156 -1.48 15.87 -0.20
CA SER A 156 -2.58 16.40 0.62
C SER A 156 -2.25 16.49 2.11
N TYR A 157 -1.16 15.84 2.56
CA TYR A 157 -0.68 15.89 3.94
C TYR A 157 0.44 16.92 4.10
N ALA A 158 0.48 17.57 5.26
CA ALA A 158 1.50 18.58 5.57
C ALA A 158 2.92 17.98 5.55
N GLN A 159 3.09 16.77 6.09
CA GLN A 159 4.37 16.05 6.17
C GLN A 159 4.61 15.18 4.92
N PHE A 160 4.42 15.75 3.72
CA PHE A 160 4.60 15.03 2.46
C PHE A 160 6.03 14.44 2.35
N CYS A 161 6.12 13.11 2.17
CA CYS A 161 7.38 12.36 2.04
C CYS A 161 8.37 12.50 3.21
N GLU A 162 7.90 12.91 4.39
CA GLU A 162 8.76 13.26 5.53
C GLU A 162 9.70 12.13 5.97
N THR A 163 9.23 10.89 6.07
CA THR A 163 10.08 9.75 6.44
C THR A 163 11.23 9.57 5.45
N GLY A 164 10.97 9.70 4.15
CA GLY A 164 12.00 9.59 3.11
C GLY A 164 12.99 10.76 3.16
N LYS A 165 12.52 11.97 3.48
CA LYS A 165 13.38 13.16 3.70
C LYS A 165 14.33 12.93 4.86
N GLN A 166 13.82 12.43 5.98
CA GLN A 166 14.62 12.14 7.16
C GLN A 166 15.66 11.05 6.87
N VAL A 167 15.27 9.97 6.15
CA VAL A 167 16.20 8.90 5.77
C VAL A 167 17.35 9.42 4.90
N ASP A 168 17.06 10.23 3.87
CA ASP A 168 18.08 10.84 3.01
C ASP A 168 19.03 11.75 3.79
N ALA A 169 18.49 12.62 4.64
CA ALA A 169 19.27 13.52 5.47
C ALA A 169 20.17 12.75 6.45
N ARG A 170 19.63 11.68 7.05
CA ARG A 170 20.38 10.87 8.01
C ARG A 170 21.50 10.06 7.38
N PHE A 171 21.29 9.47 6.19
CA PHE A 171 22.38 8.82 5.46
C PHE A 171 23.55 9.77 5.21
N ALA A 172 23.27 10.99 4.73
CA ALA A 172 24.29 12.00 4.53
C ALA A 172 25.00 12.39 5.84
N ALA A 173 24.24 12.61 6.92
CA ALA A 173 24.79 12.94 8.24
C ALA A 173 25.71 11.85 8.82
N LEU A 174 25.46 10.57 8.47
CA LEU A 174 26.29 9.44 8.85
C LEU A 174 27.54 9.25 7.96
N GLY A 175 27.75 10.09 6.94
CA GLY A 175 28.93 10.07 6.07
C GLY A 175 28.77 9.24 4.80
N ALA A 176 27.56 8.76 4.49
CA ALA A 176 27.29 8.09 3.22
C ALA A 176 27.31 9.09 2.05
N ILE A 177 27.66 8.61 0.86
CA ILE A 177 27.81 9.41 -0.36
C ILE A 177 26.52 9.31 -1.17
N ARG A 178 25.85 10.45 -1.40
CA ARG A 178 24.63 10.50 -2.21
C ARG A 178 24.97 10.23 -3.69
N ALA A 179 24.46 9.14 -4.24
CA ALA A 179 24.66 8.76 -5.63
C ALA A 179 23.64 9.42 -6.58
N ALA A 180 22.40 9.59 -6.12
CA ALA A 180 21.34 10.28 -6.85
C ALA A 180 20.53 11.15 -5.89
N TYR A 181 20.02 12.28 -6.37
CA TYR A 181 19.13 13.13 -5.58
C TYR A 181 17.82 12.40 -5.25
N ARG A 182 17.36 12.59 -4.01
CA ARG A 182 16.06 12.08 -3.57
C ARG A 182 14.95 12.63 -4.45
N ILE A 183 13.98 11.77 -4.76
CA ILE A 183 12.71 12.18 -5.37
C ILE A 183 11.56 11.91 -4.39
N ASP A 184 10.62 12.86 -4.34
CA ASP A 184 9.42 12.81 -3.50
C ASP A 184 8.22 12.57 -4.41
N LEU A 185 7.59 11.40 -4.31
CA LEU A 185 6.53 10.96 -5.23
C LEU A 185 5.16 10.89 -4.55
N ASP A 186 4.14 11.32 -5.29
CA ASP A 186 2.73 11.33 -4.89
C ASP A 186 2.01 10.03 -5.34
N LEU A 187 0.68 9.97 -5.24
CA LEU A 187 -0.14 8.77 -5.52
C LEU A 187 0.04 8.16 -6.93
N ASP A 188 0.49 8.96 -7.90
CA ASP A 188 0.78 8.62 -9.30
C ASP A 188 2.27 8.28 -9.55
N TYR A 189 2.94 7.76 -8.52
CA TYR A 189 4.38 7.50 -8.48
C TYR A 189 4.94 6.57 -9.57
N GLU A 190 4.14 5.65 -10.13
CA GLU A 190 4.67 4.45 -10.84
C GLU A 190 5.61 4.76 -12.00
N ALA A 191 5.24 5.71 -12.88
CA ALA A 191 6.05 6.07 -14.05
C ALA A 191 7.34 6.80 -13.65
N GLN A 192 7.22 7.77 -12.74
CA GLN A 192 8.37 8.55 -12.25
C GLN A 192 9.34 7.66 -11.46
N ALA A 193 8.82 6.78 -10.60
CA ALA A 193 9.61 5.79 -9.86
C ALA A 193 10.39 4.88 -10.81
N LYS A 194 9.74 4.35 -11.85
CA LYS A 194 10.41 3.49 -12.84
C LYS A 194 11.59 4.19 -13.51
N SER A 195 11.37 5.42 -13.98
CA SER A 195 12.41 6.22 -14.64
C SER A 195 13.58 6.53 -13.70
N TRP A 196 13.27 6.99 -12.49
CA TRP A 196 14.27 7.35 -11.49
C TRP A 196 15.07 6.14 -11.00
N ILE A 197 14.43 4.99 -10.78
CA ILE A 197 15.12 3.74 -10.39
C ILE A 197 16.12 3.32 -11.47
N ALA A 198 15.71 3.33 -12.75
CA ALA A 198 16.59 2.96 -13.85
C ALA A 198 17.83 3.86 -13.91
N SER A 199 17.65 5.18 -13.87
CA SER A 199 18.74 6.16 -13.87
C SER A 199 19.66 6.05 -12.64
N THR A 200 19.08 5.78 -11.46
CA THR A 200 19.85 5.59 -10.23
C THR A 200 20.70 4.33 -10.30
N LEU A 201 20.15 3.23 -10.81
CA LEU A 201 20.90 1.98 -10.98
C LEU A 201 22.04 2.11 -12.00
N GLU A 202 21.89 2.96 -13.03
CA GLU A 202 22.99 3.33 -13.95
C GLU A 202 24.12 4.03 -13.21
N THR A 203 23.77 4.98 -12.35
CA THR A 203 24.74 5.76 -11.58
C THR A 203 25.47 4.90 -10.54
N LEU A 204 24.79 3.91 -9.98
CA LEU A 204 25.36 2.96 -9.02
C LEU A 204 26.16 1.83 -9.67
N ALA A 205 25.99 1.58 -10.98
CA ALA A 205 26.60 0.46 -11.66
C ALA A 205 28.13 0.63 -11.75
N PRO A 206 28.91 -0.46 -11.60
CA PRO A 206 30.33 -0.41 -11.87
C PRO A 206 30.57 -0.15 -13.37
N LYS A 207 31.60 0.66 -13.69
CA LYS A 207 31.87 1.19 -15.04
C LYS A 207 32.18 0.12 -16.11
N ASP A 208 32.41 -1.14 -15.72
CA ASP A 208 32.78 -2.26 -16.61
C ASP A 208 31.73 -3.40 -16.67
N ALA A 209 30.50 -3.19 -16.20
CA ALA A 209 29.46 -4.22 -16.28
C ALA A 209 28.85 -4.31 -17.69
N GLY A 210 29.36 -5.24 -18.50
CA GLY A 210 28.71 -5.64 -19.76
C GLY A 210 27.27 -6.12 -19.51
N SER A 211 26.33 -5.69 -20.35
CA SER A 211 24.93 -6.09 -20.24
C SER A 211 24.77 -7.58 -20.50
N VAL A 212 24.36 -8.34 -19.49
CA VAL A 212 24.00 -9.75 -19.67
C VAL A 212 22.54 -9.81 -20.10
N ILE A 213 22.31 -10.18 -21.37
CA ILE A 213 20.96 -10.39 -21.89
C ILE A 213 20.46 -11.75 -21.36
N HIS A 214 19.58 -11.70 -20.36
CA HIS A 214 18.85 -12.87 -19.88
C HIS A 214 17.54 -12.98 -20.67
N VAL A 215 17.34 -14.07 -21.40
CA VAL A 215 16.10 -14.34 -22.12
C VAL A 215 15.28 -15.35 -21.31
N ASP A 216 14.21 -14.87 -20.67
CA ASP A 216 13.26 -15.73 -19.95
C ASP A 216 12.31 -16.42 -20.94
N PHE A 217 12.43 -17.73 -21.06
CA PHE A 217 11.64 -18.53 -22.01
C PHE A 217 10.39 -19.20 -21.42
N HIS A 218 9.95 -18.88 -20.19
CA HIS A 218 8.74 -19.48 -19.62
C HIS A 218 7.86 -18.42 -18.94
N LYS A 219 6.93 -17.83 -19.71
CA LYS A 219 5.73 -17.18 -19.15
C LYS A 219 4.51 -17.81 -19.80
N ILE A 220 3.96 -18.83 -19.14
CA ILE A 220 2.64 -19.37 -19.47
C ILE A 220 1.62 -18.32 -18.98
N PRO A 221 0.65 -17.88 -19.80
CA PRO A 221 -0.38 -16.97 -19.33
C PRO A 221 -1.32 -17.75 -18.42
N THR A 222 -1.18 -17.56 -17.11
CA THR A 222 -2.26 -17.79 -16.16
C THR A 222 -3.27 -16.65 -16.27
N THR A 223 -4.55 -16.96 -16.08
CA THR A 223 -5.60 -15.96 -15.87
C THR A 223 -5.15 -15.01 -14.76
N GLU A 224 -4.81 -13.76 -15.11
CA GLU A 224 -4.34 -12.78 -14.13
C GLU A 224 -5.51 -12.37 -13.23
N ALA A 225 -5.32 -12.50 -11.91
CA ALA A 225 -6.29 -12.02 -10.93
C ALA A 225 -6.48 -10.49 -11.08
N ALA A 226 -7.67 -10.01 -10.70
CA ALA A 226 -8.00 -8.59 -10.76
C ALA A 226 -6.91 -7.72 -10.12
N SER A 227 -6.58 -6.62 -10.79
CA SER A 227 -5.47 -5.75 -10.41
C SER A 227 -5.86 -4.28 -10.52
N LYS A 228 -4.99 -3.38 -10.05
CA LYS A 228 -5.21 -1.93 -10.18
C LYS A 228 -5.45 -1.49 -11.63
N THR A 229 -4.81 -2.14 -12.61
CA THR A 229 -4.94 -1.82 -14.04
C THR A 229 -6.09 -2.55 -14.73
N ALA A 230 -6.66 -3.56 -14.09
CA ALA A 230 -7.79 -4.33 -14.57
C ALA A 230 -8.64 -4.78 -13.36
N PRO A 231 -9.40 -3.85 -12.75
CA PRO A 231 -10.24 -4.18 -11.60
C PRO A 231 -11.40 -5.09 -12.03
N PHE A 232 -11.95 -5.83 -11.08
CA PHE A 232 -13.11 -6.68 -11.29
C PHE A 232 -14.39 -5.96 -10.89
N ALA A 233 -15.39 -5.94 -11.76
CA ALA A 233 -16.70 -5.37 -11.46
C ALA A 233 -17.51 -6.35 -10.58
N ALA A 234 -17.42 -6.19 -9.26
CA ALA A 234 -18.13 -7.01 -8.29
C ALA A 234 -19.56 -6.50 -8.07
N GLU A 235 -20.53 -7.42 -8.09
CA GLU A 235 -21.91 -7.11 -7.72
C GLU A 235 -22.06 -7.00 -6.21
N ILE A 236 -22.80 -5.99 -5.75
CA ILE A 236 -23.22 -5.84 -4.36
C ILE A 236 -24.35 -6.83 -4.10
N LEU A 237 -24.07 -7.89 -3.35
CA LEU A 237 -25.04 -8.89 -2.94
C LEU A 237 -25.94 -8.36 -1.83
N ALA A 238 -25.34 -7.72 -0.84
CA ALA A 238 -26.05 -7.17 0.31
C ALA A 238 -25.51 -5.80 0.71
N HIS A 239 -26.41 -4.96 1.23
CA HIS A 239 -26.12 -3.60 1.66
C HIS A 239 -26.99 -3.26 2.88
N HIS A 240 -26.40 -3.35 4.07
CA HIS A 240 -27.11 -3.20 5.34
C HIS A 240 -26.54 -2.05 6.17
N LYS A 241 -27.40 -1.15 6.65
CA LYS A 241 -27.01 -0.16 7.66
C LYS A 241 -26.87 -0.88 9.00
N LEU A 242 -25.69 -0.85 9.61
CA LEU A 242 -25.38 -1.49 10.88
C LEU A 242 -25.74 -0.62 12.08
N THR A 243 -25.75 0.69 11.89
CA THR A 243 -26.04 1.67 12.94
C THR A 243 -27.52 2.05 12.93
N SER A 244 -28.07 2.39 14.10
CA SER A 244 -29.46 2.83 14.19
C SER A 244 -29.69 4.21 13.56
N GLU A 245 -30.95 4.61 13.36
CA GLU A 245 -31.29 5.97 12.91
C GLU A 245 -30.95 7.07 13.93
N ARG A 246 -30.68 6.70 15.19
CA ARG A 246 -30.26 7.62 16.25
C ARG A 246 -28.73 7.75 16.34
N ALA A 247 -28.00 6.99 15.53
CA ALA A 247 -26.56 7.05 15.47
C ALA A 247 -26.10 8.39 14.90
N ASP A 248 -25.04 8.95 15.49
CA ASP A 248 -24.40 10.17 15.00
C ASP A 248 -23.63 9.97 13.67
N SER A 249 -23.45 8.72 13.24
CA SER A 249 -22.73 8.37 12.02
C SER A 249 -23.28 7.07 11.45
N GLU A 250 -23.35 6.98 10.14
CA GLU A 250 -23.87 5.79 9.47
C GLU A 250 -22.73 4.85 9.11
N THR A 251 -22.86 3.57 9.48
CA THR A 251 -21.92 2.52 9.05
C THR A 251 -22.68 1.40 8.35
N TYR A 252 -22.14 0.93 7.24
CA TYR A 252 -22.77 -0.07 6.38
C TYR A 252 -21.94 -1.35 6.31
N HIS A 253 -22.63 -2.47 6.27
CA HIS A 253 -22.10 -3.74 5.80
C HIS A 253 -22.39 -3.88 4.32
N VAL A 254 -21.37 -4.19 3.52
CA VAL A 254 -21.49 -4.40 2.08
C VAL A 254 -20.89 -5.75 1.73
N GLU A 255 -21.65 -6.59 1.04
CA GLU A 255 -21.22 -7.92 0.57
C GLU A 255 -21.02 -7.88 -0.94
N LEU A 256 -19.88 -8.36 -1.42
CA LEU A 256 -19.48 -8.27 -2.82
C LEU A 256 -19.22 -9.66 -3.40
N ALA A 257 -19.87 -9.96 -4.52
CA ALA A 257 -19.65 -11.20 -5.26
C ALA A 257 -18.27 -11.20 -5.93
N LEU A 258 -17.50 -12.26 -5.69
CA LEU A 258 -16.19 -12.50 -6.32
C LEU A 258 -16.22 -13.69 -7.30
N ALA A 259 -17.37 -14.33 -7.49
CA ALA A 259 -17.51 -15.45 -8.41
C ALA A 259 -17.01 -15.07 -9.82
N GLY A 260 -16.15 -15.92 -10.40
CA GLY A 260 -15.56 -15.69 -11.73
C GLY A 260 -14.44 -14.64 -11.78
N SER A 261 -14.09 -13.99 -10.67
CA SER A 261 -13.01 -12.99 -10.63
C SER A 261 -11.59 -13.57 -10.53
N GLY A 262 -11.46 -14.82 -10.06
CA GLY A 262 -10.18 -15.42 -9.68
C GLY A 262 -9.52 -14.77 -8.46
N ILE A 263 -10.22 -13.89 -7.74
CA ILE A 263 -9.72 -13.21 -6.55
C ILE A 263 -9.71 -14.18 -5.37
N THR A 264 -8.54 -14.32 -4.75
CA THR A 264 -8.35 -14.96 -3.45
C THR A 264 -7.80 -13.96 -2.44
N TYR A 265 -8.24 -14.02 -1.20
CA TYR A 265 -7.73 -13.18 -0.10
C TYR A 265 -7.69 -13.95 1.21
N GLU A 266 -6.88 -13.47 2.13
CA GLU A 266 -6.83 -13.95 3.51
C GLU A 266 -7.32 -12.86 4.48
N PRO A 267 -7.86 -13.25 5.65
CA PRO A 267 -8.23 -12.29 6.68
C PRO A 267 -7.08 -11.32 7.02
N GLY A 268 -7.41 -10.03 7.02
CA GLY A 268 -6.47 -8.93 7.19
C GLY A 268 -5.98 -8.30 5.88
N ASP A 269 -6.31 -8.88 4.72
CA ASP A 269 -6.22 -8.18 3.45
C ASP A 269 -7.16 -6.99 3.36
N ALA A 270 -6.84 -6.07 2.46
CA ALA A 270 -7.71 -4.98 2.09
C ALA A 270 -8.29 -5.20 0.69
N LEU A 271 -9.54 -4.79 0.50
CA LEU A 271 -10.14 -4.67 -0.82
C LEU A 271 -10.09 -3.20 -1.22
N ALA A 272 -9.48 -2.92 -2.36
CA ALA A 272 -9.47 -1.59 -2.95
C ALA A 272 -10.70 -1.42 -3.84
N VAL A 273 -11.50 -0.39 -3.59
CA VAL A 273 -12.65 0.03 -4.39
C VAL A 273 -12.21 1.20 -5.27
N VAL A 274 -12.44 1.10 -6.58
CA VAL A 274 -12.24 2.20 -7.53
C VAL A 274 -13.48 3.11 -7.47
N PRO A 275 -13.37 4.34 -6.94
CA PRO A 275 -14.53 5.18 -6.74
C PRO A 275 -14.92 5.96 -8.01
N GLN A 276 -16.08 6.60 -7.96
CA GLN A 276 -16.57 7.55 -8.96
C GLN A 276 -17.04 8.82 -8.26
N ASN A 277 -16.65 9.98 -8.77
CA ASN A 277 -17.10 11.27 -8.24
C ASN A 277 -18.62 11.43 -8.33
N ASP A 278 -19.17 12.29 -7.49
CA ASP A 278 -20.60 12.64 -7.49
C ASP A 278 -20.93 13.40 -8.80
N PRO A 279 -21.84 12.90 -9.66
CA PRO A 279 -22.22 13.56 -10.90
C PRO A 279 -22.73 14.98 -10.69
N ALA A 280 -23.32 15.27 -9.51
CA ALA A 280 -23.74 16.62 -9.16
C ALA A 280 -22.54 17.55 -8.98
N LEU A 281 -21.48 17.09 -8.29
CA LEU A 281 -20.24 17.86 -8.13
C LEU A 281 -19.50 18.03 -9.46
N VAL A 282 -19.46 16.98 -10.29
CA VAL A 282 -18.89 17.06 -11.65
C VAL A 282 -19.59 18.15 -12.46
N SER A 283 -20.93 18.13 -12.49
CA SER A 283 -21.73 19.12 -13.22
C SER A 283 -21.49 20.54 -12.69
N GLU A 284 -21.38 20.69 -11.36
CA GLU A 284 -21.12 21.96 -10.72
C GLU A 284 -19.73 22.53 -11.08
N ILE A 285 -18.69 21.69 -11.08
CA ILE A 285 -17.33 22.10 -11.47
C ILE A 285 -17.30 22.54 -12.94
N ILE A 286 -17.90 21.76 -13.85
CA ILE A 286 -17.98 22.12 -15.27
C ILE A 286 -18.66 23.49 -15.45
N ALA A 287 -19.74 23.73 -14.71
CA ALA A 287 -20.44 25.01 -14.75
C ALA A 287 -19.57 26.17 -14.22
N LYS A 288 -18.80 25.98 -13.14
CA LYS A 288 -17.89 27.01 -12.60
C LYS A 288 -16.73 27.33 -13.53
N LEU A 289 -16.30 26.38 -14.35
CA LEU A 289 -15.29 26.61 -15.39
C LEU A 289 -15.85 27.37 -16.60
N GLY A 290 -17.16 27.61 -16.67
CA GLY A 290 -17.82 28.22 -17.83
C GLY A 290 -17.74 27.34 -19.08
N LEU A 291 -17.74 26.01 -18.89
CA LEU A 291 -17.66 25.01 -19.94
C LEU A 291 -19.01 24.31 -20.15
N ALA A 292 -19.22 23.77 -21.35
CA ALA A 292 -20.33 22.87 -21.62
C ALA A 292 -20.02 21.45 -21.09
N PRO A 293 -21.04 20.67 -20.67
CA PRO A 293 -20.84 19.29 -20.21
C PRO A 293 -20.60 18.35 -21.40
N GLU A 294 -19.41 18.41 -21.97
CA GLU A 294 -18.99 17.47 -23.00
C GLU A 294 -18.81 16.06 -22.41
N PRO A 295 -19.18 14.99 -23.14
CA PRO A 295 -19.10 13.62 -22.63
C PRO A 295 -17.71 13.22 -22.12
N ASP A 296 -16.65 13.58 -22.85
CA ASP A 296 -15.29 13.16 -22.54
C ASP A 296 -14.75 13.81 -21.25
N LEU A 297 -15.04 15.11 -21.06
CA LEU A 297 -14.70 15.83 -19.83
C LEU A 297 -15.52 15.32 -18.65
N THR A 298 -16.81 15.11 -18.85
CA THR A 298 -17.70 14.59 -17.81
C THR A 298 -17.24 13.22 -17.33
N GLU A 299 -16.90 12.33 -18.25
CA GLU A 299 -16.35 11.01 -17.91
C GLU A 299 -14.98 11.13 -17.23
N ALA A 300 -14.10 12.01 -17.70
CA ALA A 300 -12.81 12.27 -17.06
C ALA A 300 -12.95 12.68 -15.59
N LEU A 301 -13.80 13.66 -15.32
CA LEU A 301 -14.03 14.16 -13.97
C LEU A 301 -14.83 13.17 -13.12
N THR A 302 -15.57 12.24 -13.73
CA THR A 302 -16.32 11.22 -13.00
C THR A 302 -15.40 10.09 -12.51
N SER A 303 -14.52 9.58 -13.36
CA SER A 303 -13.81 8.32 -13.10
C SER A 303 -12.28 8.43 -13.03
N ARG A 304 -11.68 9.47 -13.61
CA ARG A 304 -10.21 9.56 -13.77
C ARG A 304 -9.52 10.51 -12.81
N TYR A 305 -10.17 11.60 -12.42
CA TYR A 305 -9.52 12.68 -11.65
C TYR A 305 -10.13 12.92 -10.28
N ASP A 306 -9.30 13.22 -9.29
CA ASP A 306 -9.72 13.69 -7.98
C ASP A 306 -10.11 15.17 -8.06
N ILE A 307 -11.41 15.42 -7.97
CA ILE A 307 -12.01 16.77 -7.99
C ILE A 307 -12.33 17.30 -6.59
N THR A 308 -11.98 16.54 -5.55
CA THR A 308 -12.36 16.83 -4.15
C THR A 308 -11.19 17.33 -3.31
N THR A 309 -9.95 17.08 -3.70
CA THR A 309 -8.77 17.57 -2.97
C THR A 309 -8.23 18.84 -3.59
N LEU A 310 -7.97 19.85 -2.75
CA LEU A 310 -7.24 21.06 -3.14
C LEU A 310 -5.87 21.10 -2.43
N THR A 311 -4.80 21.09 -3.23
CA THR A 311 -3.41 21.18 -2.75
C THR A 311 -2.79 22.54 -3.04
N ALA A 312 -1.69 22.86 -2.32
CA ALA A 312 -0.90 24.06 -2.59
C ALA A 312 -0.35 24.09 -4.02
N LYS A 313 0.05 22.94 -4.57
CA LYS A 313 0.54 22.82 -5.95
C LYS A 313 -0.57 23.16 -6.94
N GLN A 314 -1.76 22.58 -6.78
CA GLN A 314 -2.92 22.87 -7.64
C GLN A 314 -3.30 24.34 -7.62
N MET A 315 -3.29 24.99 -6.46
CA MET A 315 -3.55 26.42 -6.35
C MET A 315 -2.51 27.25 -7.12
N LYS A 316 -1.21 26.93 -6.96
CA LYS A 316 -0.12 27.64 -7.66
C LYS A 316 -0.19 27.46 -9.17
N ASP A 317 -0.43 26.23 -9.62
CA ASP A 317 -0.55 25.92 -11.04
C ASP A 317 -1.78 26.61 -11.64
N TYR A 318 -2.91 26.65 -10.92
CA TYR A 318 -4.09 27.41 -11.34
C TYR A 318 -3.81 28.91 -11.43
N ALA A 319 -3.10 29.49 -10.44
CA ALA A 319 -2.68 30.89 -10.47
C ALA A 319 -1.82 31.23 -11.69
N LEU A 320 -0.92 30.32 -12.07
CA LEU A 320 -0.06 30.48 -13.23
C LEU A 320 -0.86 30.47 -14.55
N ILE A 321 -1.87 29.62 -14.65
CA ILE A 321 -2.74 29.51 -15.83
C ILE A 321 -3.63 30.75 -15.97
N THR A 322 -4.27 31.18 -14.87
CA THR A 322 -5.23 32.28 -14.90
C THR A 322 -4.57 33.65 -14.89
N LYS A 323 -3.34 33.75 -14.38
CA LYS A 323 -2.60 35.01 -14.16
C LYS A 323 -3.39 36.00 -13.30
N ASP A 324 -4.18 35.48 -12.37
CA ASP A 324 -4.92 36.29 -11.41
C ASP A 324 -3.97 36.81 -10.32
N ASP A 325 -3.83 38.13 -10.22
CA ASP A 325 -2.88 38.78 -9.31
C ASP A 325 -3.19 38.49 -7.84
N ALA A 326 -4.48 38.46 -7.47
CA ALA A 326 -4.91 38.22 -6.10
C ALA A 326 -4.66 36.76 -5.71
N LEU A 327 -4.99 35.82 -6.60
CA LEU A 327 -4.69 34.40 -6.41
C LEU A 327 -3.18 34.15 -6.37
N SER A 328 -2.39 34.81 -7.22
CA SER A 328 -0.93 34.67 -7.24
C SER A 328 -0.30 35.15 -5.93
N ALA A 329 -0.76 36.29 -5.40
CA ALA A 329 -0.33 36.78 -4.09
C ALA A 329 -0.73 35.84 -2.95
N LEU A 330 -1.96 35.30 -2.99
CA LEU A 330 -2.44 34.32 -2.01
C LEU A 330 -1.64 33.01 -2.07
N ALA A 331 -1.32 32.53 -3.28
CA ALA A 331 -0.62 31.28 -3.50
C ALA A 331 0.86 31.34 -3.06
N GLU A 332 1.49 32.52 -3.06
CA GLU A 332 2.87 32.68 -2.59
C GLU A 332 2.99 32.85 -1.07
N ASP A 333 2.01 33.49 -0.41
CA ASP A 333 1.98 33.64 1.05
C ASP A 333 1.63 32.30 1.73
N ALA A 334 2.62 31.65 2.36
CA ALA A 334 2.43 30.33 2.95
C ALA A 334 1.38 30.27 4.06
N ALA A 335 1.28 31.33 4.88
CA ALA A 335 0.32 31.35 5.97
C ALA A 335 -1.12 31.49 5.42
N LYS A 336 -1.34 32.47 4.54
CA LYS A 336 -2.66 32.71 3.95
C LYS A 336 -3.08 31.58 3.02
N ARG A 337 -2.16 31.00 2.25
CA ARG A 337 -2.43 29.82 1.44
C ARG A 337 -2.92 28.67 2.30
N ASN A 338 -2.20 28.33 3.37
CA ASN A 338 -2.59 27.21 4.23
C ASN A 338 -3.92 27.45 4.94
N GLU A 339 -4.18 28.70 5.37
CA GLU A 339 -5.48 29.11 5.89
C GLU A 339 -6.59 28.96 4.84
N PHE A 340 -6.31 29.33 3.58
CA PHE A 340 -7.27 29.16 2.51
C PHE A 340 -7.56 27.68 2.22
N LEU A 341 -6.52 26.86 2.12
CA LEU A 341 -6.63 25.43 1.80
C LEU A 341 -7.41 24.64 2.84
N ASN A 342 -7.39 25.06 4.11
CA ASN A 342 -7.99 24.32 5.20
C ASN A 342 -9.51 24.12 5.00
N GLY A 343 -9.94 22.85 4.87
CA GLY A 343 -11.35 22.48 4.68
C GLY A 343 -11.93 22.79 3.30
N ARG A 344 -11.14 23.31 2.36
CA ARG A 344 -11.58 23.64 1.00
C ARG A 344 -11.21 22.55 -0.01
N GLN A 345 -12.01 22.45 -1.06
CA GLN A 345 -11.85 21.56 -2.21
C GLN A 345 -11.67 22.37 -3.50
N ILE A 346 -11.44 21.70 -4.64
CA ILE A 346 -11.23 22.38 -5.94
C ILE A 346 -12.38 23.33 -6.27
N ILE A 347 -13.62 22.90 -6.02
CA ILE A 347 -14.79 23.74 -6.28
C ILE A 347 -14.72 25.09 -5.57
N ASP A 348 -14.18 25.14 -4.34
CA ASP A 348 -14.07 26.38 -3.57
C ASP A 348 -13.03 27.34 -4.15
N LEU A 349 -11.96 26.81 -4.74
CA LEU A 349 -10.99 27.62 -5.48
C LEU A 349 -11.65 28.25 -6.72
N LEU A 350 -12.41 27.45 -7.48
CA LEU A 350 -13.12 27.91 -8.67
C LEU A 350 -14.22 28.92 -8.34
N GLU A 351 -14.84 28.80 -7.17
CA GLU A 351 -15.84 29.77 -6.69
C GLU A 351 -15.21 31.09 -6.23
N ALA A 352 -14.07 31.03 -5.55
CA ALA A 352 -13.37 32.22 -5.07
C ALA A 352 -12.67 32.98 -6.21
N PHE A 353 -12.17 32.27 -7.22
CA PHE A 353 -11.44 32.84 -8.35
C PHE A 353 -11.99 32.27 -9.67
N PRO A 354 -13.16 32.75 -10.13
CA PRO A 354 -13.83 32.19 -11.31
C PRO A 354 -13.11 32.60 -12.61
N HIS A 355 -12.52 31.62 -13.30
CA HIS A 355 -11.90 31.81 -14.61
C HIS A 355 -12.30 30.71 -15.58
N ARG A 356 -12.50 31.09 -16.85
CA ARG A 356 -12.65 30.13 -17.94
C ARG A 356 -11.28 29.60 -18.34
N ILE A 357 -11.09 28.29 -18.24
CA ILE A 357 -9.85 27.61 -18.63
C ILE A 357 -10.17 26.47 -19.61
N ASP A 358 -9.16 26.12 -20.40
CA ASP A 358 -9.25 25.00 -21.32
C ASP A 358 -9.41 23.66 -20.55
N PRO A 359 -10.23 22.71 -21.04
CA PRO A 359 -10.42 21.40 -20.38
C PRO A 359 -9.13 20.61 -20.16
N GLU A 360 -8.19 20.62 -21.11
CA GLU A 360 -6.90 19.93 -20.97
C GLU A 360 -6.04 20.61 -19.90
N ALA A 361 -6.02 21.94 -19.91
CA ALA A 361 -5.34 22.71 -18.87
C ALA A 361 -5.92 22.43 -17.48
N PHE A 362 -7.26 22.32 -17.33
CA PHE A 362 -7.89 21.97 -16.06
C PHE A 362 -7.53 20.56 -15.61
N THR A 363 -7.68 19.57 -16.49
CA THR A 363 -7.41 18.16 -16.13
C THR A 363 -5.93 17.92 -15.81
N ALA A 364 -5.01 18.67 -16.41
CA ALA A 364 -3.58 18.65 -16.07
C ALA A 364 -3.28 19.17 -14.65
N LEU A 365 -4.17 19.96 -14.05
CA LEU A 365 -4.07 20.38 -12.64
C LEU A 365 -4.48 19.25 -11.69
N LEU A 366 -5.37 18.36 -12.13
CA LEU A 366 -5.99 17.39 -11.26
C LEU A 366 -5.09 16.18 -11.04
N ARG A 367 -5.16 15.63 -9.83
CA ARG A 367 -4.51 14.35 -9.50
C ARG A 367 -5.38 13.20 -9.98
N PRO A 368 -4.81 12.02 -10.28
CA PRO A 368 -5.62 10.83 -10.56
C PRO A 368 -6.53 10.46 -9.38
N LEU A 369 -7.74 9.99 -9.68
CA LEU A 369 -8.68 9.49 -8.68
C LEU A 369 -8.17 8.15 -8.13
N ALA A 370 -7.70 8.15 -6.88
CA ALA A 370 -7.10 6.98 -6.27
C ALA A 370 -8.16 5.98 -5.76
N PRO A 371 -7.94 4.65 -5.92
CA PRO A 371 -8.75 3.64 -5.27
C PRO A 371 -8.69 3.75 -3.74
N ARG A 372 -9.81 3.48 -3.07
CA ARG A 372 -9.90 3.50 -1.60
C ARG A 372 -9.87 2.08 -1.03
N SER A 373 -8.96 1.85 -0.10
CA SER A 373 -8.78 0.55 0.54
C SER A 373 -9.66 0.41 1.78
N TYR A 374 -10.27 -0.76 1.93
CA TYR A 374 -11.09 -1.15 3.07
C TYR A 374 -10.59 -2.49 3.60
N SER A 375 -10.36 -2.60 4.90
CA SER A 375 -10.02 -3.88 5.54
C SER A 375 -11.16 -4.88 5.31
N ILE A 376 -10.85 -6.06 4.78
CA ILE A 376 -11.86 -7.06 4.47
C ILE A 376 -12.42 -7.61 5.78
N ALA A 377 -13.75 -7.58 5.89
CA ALA A 377 -14.51 -7.94 7.10
C ALA A 377 -15.01 -9.39 7.10
N SER A 378 -14.39 -10.25 6.29
CA SER A 378 -14.78 -11.65 6.13
C SER A 378 -13.58 -12.57 6.00
N SER A 379 -13.82 -13.88 6.17
CA SER A 379 -12.91 -14.96 5.75
C SER A 379 -13.52 -15.72 4.58
N GLN A 380 -12.77 -15.93 3.50
CA GLN A 380 -13.22 -16.78 2.39
C GLN A 380 -13.54 -18.22 2.81
N LYS A 381 -12.98 -18.72 3.93
CA LYS A 381 -13.34 -20.04 4.46
C LYS A 381 -14.74 -20.07 5.08
N SER A 382 -15.27 -18.90 5.43
CA SER A 382 -16.62 -18.74 5.98
C SER A 382 -17.63 -18.31 4.92
N VAL A 383 -17.24 -17.45 3.97
CA VAL A 383 -18.18 -16.81 3.02
C VAL A 383 -17.97 -17.23 1.57
N GLY A 384 -16.99 -18.08 1.28
CA GLY A 384 -16.71 -18.57 -0.08
C GLY A 384 -16.22 -17.46 -1.02
N GLU A 385 -16.87 -17.32 -2.17
CA GLU A 385 -16.54 -16.35 -3.22
C GLU A 385 -17.14 -14.97 -2.95
N GLU A 386 -17.07 -14.50 -1.71
CA GLU A 386 -17.55 -13.18 -1.29
C GLU A 386 -16.46 -12.39 -0.55
N ALA A 387 -16.53 -11.07 -0.64
CA ALA A 387 -15.76 -10.16 0.22
C ALA A 387 -16.70 -9.16 0.89
N HIS A 388 -16.56 -9.03 2.21
CA HIS A 388 -17.42 -8.16 3.01
C HIS A 388 -16.64 -6.92 3.43
N LEU A 389 -17.28 -5.76 3.41
CA LEU A 389 -16.73 -4.49 3.86
C LEU A 389 -17.55 -3.92 5.03
N THR A 390 -16.89 -3.14 5.88
CA THR A 390 -17.52 -2.30 6.91
C THR A 390 -17.20 -0.85 6.59
N VAL A 391 -18.19 -0.10 6.09
CA VAL A 391 -18.01 1.22 5.48
C VAL A 391 -18.67 2.29 6.34
N ALA A 392 -17.87 3.11 7.02
CA ALA A 392 -18.38 4.34 7.62
C ALA A 392 -18.64 5.39 6.54
N ARG A 393 -19.84 5.96 6.54
CA ARG A 393 -20.23 7.04 5.64
C ARG A 393 -19.55 8.34 6.06
N VAL A 394 -18.75 8.91 5.17
CA VAL A 394 -18.12 10.22 5.39
C VAL A 394 -19.01 11.32 4.84
N ALA A 395 -19.55 12.13 5.75
CA ALA A 395 -20.24 13.38 5.45
C ALA A 395 -19.96 14.41 6.54
N TYR A 396 -19.73 15.66 6.16
CA TYR A 396 -19.41 16.75 7.08
C TYR A 396 -19.69 18.10 6.43
N GLU A 397 -19.73 19.19 7.20
CA GLU A 397 -19.78 20.54 6.65
C GLU A 397 -18.40 21.18 6.67
N SER A 398 -18.02 21.85 5.58
CA SER A 398 -16.78 22.63 5.53
C SER A 398 -16.84 23.72 4.47
N ALA A 399 -16.31 24.89 4.81
CA ALA A 399 -16.37 26.11 4.01
C ALA A 399 -17.80 26.45 3.53
N GLY A 400 -18.80 26.29 4.40
CA GLY A 400 -20.21 26.58 4.08
C GLY A 400 -20.89 25.58 3.14
N ARG A 401 -20.25 24.44 2.83
CA ARG A 401 -20.78 23.38 1.96
C ARG A 401 -20.88 22.04 2.69
N ALA A 402 -21.91 21.27 2.36
CA ALA A 402 -21.96 19.86 2.70
C ALA A 402 -20.96 19.08 1.84
N ARG A 403 -20.08 18.31 2.49
CA ARG A 403 -19.04 17.48 1.89
C ARG A 403 -19.34 16.02 2.09
N LYS A 404 -18.91 15.21 1.13
CA LYS A 404 -19.09 13.77 1.09
C LYS A 404 -17.79 13.08 0.73
N GLY A 405 -17.49 11.96 1.37
CA GLY A 405 -16.41 11.08 0.93
C GLY A 405 -16.79 10.35 -0.35
N VAL A 406 -15.91 10.35 -1.35
CA VAL A 406 -16.19 9.81 -2.69
C VAL A 406 -16.56 8.32 -2.64
N ALA A 407 -15.65 7.48 -2.13
CA ALA A 407 -15.87 6.02 -2.09
C ALA A 407 -16.97 5.61 -1.09
N SER A 408 -17.00 6.22 0.10
CA SER A 408 -17.98 5.87 1.13
C SER A 408 -19.41 6.17 0.68
N THR A 409 -19.64 7.34 0.05
CA THR A 409 -20.99 7.72 -0.41
C THR A 409 -21.37 7.08 -1.75
N LEU A 410 -20.39 6.69 -2.58
CA LEU A 410 -20.66 5.78 -3.69
C LEU A 410 -21.32 4.50 -3.18
N MET A 411 -20.74 3.88 -2.13
CA MET A 411 -21.24 2.63 -1.58
C MET A 411 -22.51 2.80 -0.72
N SER A 412 -22.58 3.84 0.12
CA SER A 412 -23.72 4.01 1.04
C SER A 412 -24.96 4.63 0.39
N ASP A 413 -24.77 5.61 -0.49
CA ASP A 413 -25.86 6.46 -0.98
C ASP A 413 -26.25 6.08 -2.41
N ARG A 414 -25.26 5.91 -3.29
CA ARG A 414 -25.46 5.87 -4.75
C ARG A 414 -25.53 4.47 -5.35
N ARG A 415 -24.99 3.45 -4.66
CA ARG A 415 -25.09 2.04 -5.04
C ARG A 415 -25.89 1.29 -3.97
N LYS A 416 -26.61 0.26 -4.40
CA LYS A 416 -27.43 -0.63 -3.58
C LYS A 416 -27.18 -2.07 -4.04
N ALA A 417 -27.83 -3.04 -3.39
CA ALA A 417 -27.81 -4.43 -3.86
C ALA A 417 -28.18 -4.52 -5.35
N GLY A 418 -27.44 -5.33 -6.11
CA GLY A 418 -27.48 -5.44 -7.57
C GLY A 418 -26.62 -4.41 -8.33
N GLY A 419 -26.04 -3.41 -7.63
CA GLY A 419 -25.10 -2.47 -8.22
C GLY A 419 -23.69 -3.05 -8.37
N LEU A 420 -22.89 -2.51 -9.29
CA LEU A 420 -21.49 -2.91 -9.51
C LEU A 420 -20.50 -1.96 -8.83
N LEU A 421 -19.41 -2.52 -8.34
CA LEU A 421 -18.22 -1.82 -7.84
C LEU A 421 -16.95 -2.44 -8.41
N ASP A 422 -16.09 -1.62 -8.98
CA ASP A 422 -14.78 -2.06 -9.46
C ASP A 422 -13.83 -2.26 -8.27
N VAL A 423 -13.31 -3.48 -8.12
CA VAL A 423 -12.50 -3.88 -6.97
C VAL A 423 -11.26 -4.69 -7.35
N PHE A 424 -10.26 -4.65 -6.48
CA PHE A 424 -9.11 -5.55 -6.50
C PHE A 424 -8.55 -5.74 -5.09
N VAL A 425 -7.90 -6.88 -4.84
CA VAL A 425 -7.29 -7.16 -3.52
C VAL A 425 -5.93 -6.49 -3.40
N LYS A 426 -5.67 -5.93 -2.23
CA LYS A 426 -4.36 -5.50 -1.77
C LYS A 426 -3.90 -6.44 -0.64
N PRO A 427 -2.95 -7.35 -0.93
CA PRO A 427 -2.41 -8.22 0.09
C PRO A 427 -1.76 -7.44 1.24
N ASN A 428 -2.00 -7.85 2.47
CA ASN A 428 -1.36 -7.33 3.67
C ASN A 428 -0.72 -8.46 4.49
N GLN A 429 0.47 -8.87 4.07
CA GLN A 429 1.19 -9.98 4.70
C GLN A 429 1.58 -9.69 6.17
N HIS A 430 1.65 -8.41 6.55
CA HIS A 430 2.04 -7.98 7.89
C HIS A 430 0.88 -7.99 8.88
N PHE A 431 -0.37 -7.96 8.41
CA PHE A 431 -1.58 -8.02 9.23
C PHE A 431 -2.33 -9.35 9.04
N ARG A 432 -1.72 -10.43 9.55
CA ARG A 432 -2.25 -11.80 9.47
C ARG A 432 -2.41 -12.44 10.83
N LEU A 433 -3.37 -13.35 10.94
CA LEU A 433 -3.46 -14.29 12.06
C LEU A 433 -2.14 -15.06 12.27
N PRO A 434 -1.84 -15.51 13.50
CA PRO A 434 -0.64 -16.31 13.76
C PRO A 434 -0.73 -17.64 13.03
N LYS A 435 0.42 -18.16 12.57
CA LYS A 435 0.49 -19.49 11.94
C LYS A 435 0.10 -20.62 12.89
N ASP A 436 0.38 -20.45 14.18
CA ASP A 436 -0.03 -21.39 15.23
C ASP A 436 -1.50 -21.12 15.61
N PRO A 437 -2.43 -22.06 15.34
CA PRO A 437 -3.85 -21.89 15.69
C PRO A 437 -4.11 -21.89 17.20
N ALA A 438 -3.17 -22.34 18.03
CA ALA A 438 -3.25 -22.29 19.48
C ALA A 438 -2.80 -20.93 20.07
N ALA A 439 -2.12 -20.09 19.27
CA ALA A 439 -1.66 -18.79 19.73
C ALA A 439 -2.85 -17.88 20.11
N PRO A 440 -2.86 -17.30 21.32
CA PRO A 440 -3.88 -16.32 21.68
C PRO A 440 -3.76 -15.05 20.84
N ILE A 441 -4.87 -14.34 20.64
CA ILE A 441 -4.86 -13.02 20.02
C ILE A 441 -5.64 -12.01 20.87
N VAL A 442 -5.14 -10.78 20.88
CA VAL A 442 -5.82 -9.63 21.47
C VAL A 442 -6.05 -8.63 20.35
N MET A 443 -7.31 -8.32 20.09
CA MET A 443 -7.77 -7.46 19.01
C MET A 443 -8.30 -6.17 19.61
N ILE A 444 -7.68 -5.04 19.26
CA ILE A 444 -8.07 -3.72 19.73
C ILE A 444 -8.59 -2.92 18.54
N GLY A 445 -9.82 -2.45 18.61
CA GLY A 445 -10.37 -1.60 17.55
C GLY A 445 -11.48 -0.69 18.01
N ALA A 446 -11.79 0.30 17.19
CA ALA A 446 -12.92 1.20 17.43
C ALA A 446 -13.65 1.51 16.13
N GLY A 447 -14.98 1.60 16.18
CA GLY A 447 -15.82 1.81 15.00
C GLY A 447 -15.54 0.79 13.90
N THR A 448 -15.21 1.26 12.68
CA THR A 448 -14.86 0.41 11.53
C THR A 448 -13.58 -0.41 11.74
N GLY A 449 -12.79 -0.14 12.78
CA GLY A 449 -11.65 -0.98 13.16
C GLY A 449 -12.01 -2.41 13.57
N VAL A 450 -13.31 -2.74 13.72
CA VAL A 450 -13.78 -4.12 13.91
C VAL A 450 -13.72 -4.96 12.63
N ALA A 451 -13.65 -4.33 11.45
CA ALA A 451 -13.73 -5.00 10.16
C ALA A 451 -12.80 -6.24 10.07
N PRO A 452 -11.47 -6.11 10.18
CA PRO A 452 -10.61 -7.28 10.03
C PRO A 452 -10.82 -8.33 11.14
N TYR A 453 -11.28 -7.91 12.33
CA TYR A 453 -11.52 -8.83 13.45
C TYR A 453 -12.75 -9.70 13.26
N ARG A 454 -13.75 -9.20 12.52
CA ARG A 454 -14.84 -10.04 12.04
C ARG A 454 -14.31 -11.17 11.15
N GLY A 455 -13.45 -10.84 10.18
CA GLY A 455 -12.79 -11.83 9.34
C GLY A 455 -11.89 -12.80 10.12
N PHE A 456 -11.16 -12.31 11.13
CA PHE A 456 -10.32 -13.15 11.99
C PHE A 456 -11.15 -14.16 12.80
N LEU A 457 -12.27 -13.73 13.38
CA LEU A 457 -13.14 -14.61 14.17
C LEU A 457 -13.81 -15.66 13.27
N GLN A 458 -14.28 -15.27 12.09
CA GLN A 458 -14.78 -16.20 11.07
C GLN A 458 -13.72 -17.24 10.67
N GLU A 459 -12.49 -16.82 10.44
CA GLU A 459 -11.39 -17.73 10.09
C GLU A 459 -11.09 -18.71 11.22
N ARG A 460 -11.04 -18.24 12.46
CA ARG A 460 -10.74 -19.09 13.62
C ARG A 460 -11.86 -20.07 13.92
N GLU A 461 -13.10 -19.68 13.70
CA GLU A 461 -14.26 -20.57 13.76
C GLU A 461 -14.18 -21.63 12.66
N ALA A 462 -14.01 -21.22 11.41
CA ALA A 462 -13.97 -22.13 10.25
C ALA A 462 -12.80 -23.13 10.30
N THR A 463 -11.69 -22.75 10.94
CA THR A 463 -10.49 -23.61 11.07
C THR A 463 -10.42 -24.38 12.39
N GLY A 464 -11.37 -24.16 13.32
CA GLY A 464 -11.36 -24.78 14.64
C GLY A 464 -10.16 -24.37 15.51
N ALA A 465 -9.66 -23.14 15.34
CA ALA A 465 -8.49 -22.65 16.06
C ALA A 465 -8.77 -22.54 17.58
N THR A 466 -7.90 -23.16 18.40
CA THR A 466 -8.13 -23.33 19.84
C THR A 466 -7.61 -22.19 20.71
N GLY A 467 -6.75 -21.33 20.16
CA GLY A 467 -6.20 -20.19 20.88
C GLY A 467 -7.27 -19.18 21.29
N LYS A 468 -7.06 -18.52 22.43
CA LYS A 468 -8.02 -17.58 23.01
C LYS A 468 -8.10 -16.29 22.20
N ASN A 469 -9.33 -15.86 21.92
CA ASN A 469 -9.61 -14.61 21.21
C ASN A 469 -10.17 -13.58 22.19
N TRP A 470 -9.52 -12.43 22.29
CA TRP A 470 -9.99 -11.31 23.11
C TRP A 470 -10.19 -10.08 22.23
N LEU A 471 -11.39 -9.53 22.26
CA LEU A 471 -11.73 -8.28 21.58
C LEU A 471 -11.91 -7.15 22.61
N ILE A 472 -11.16 -6.06 22.43
CA ILE A 472 -11.37 -4.78 23.10
C ILE A 472 -11.94 -3.82 22.05
N PHE A 473 -13.23 -3.49 22.15
CA PHE A 473 -13.95 -2.79 21.09
C PHE A 473 -14.60 -1.49 21.55
N GLY A 474 -14.26 -0.39 20.87
CA GLY A 474 -14.79 0.94 21.13
C GLY A 474 -15.90 1.39 20.18
N HIS A 475 -16.93 2.00 20.73
CA HIS A 475 -17.99 2.68 19.97
C HIS A 475 -18.50 3.92 20.73
N ARG A 476 -19.40 4.68 20.10
CA ARG A 476 -20.01 5.87 20.72
C ARG A 476 -21.04 5.44 21.76
N HIS A 477 -22.09 4.76 21.30
CA HIS A 477 -23.18 4.26 22.13
C HIS A 477 -23.39 2.76 21.98
N PHE A 478 -23.66 2.06 23.08
CA PHE A 478 -23.95 0.62 23.07
C PHE A 478 -25.20 0.27 22.27
N LEU A 479 -26.25 1.08 22.38
CA LEU A 479 -27.55 0.78 21.76
C LEU A 479 -27.64 1.17 20.28
N TYR A 480 -26.80 2.10 19.82
CA TYR A 480 -26.97 2.73 18.50
C TYR A 480 -25.86 2.37 17.52
N ASP A 481 -24.65 2.08 18.03
CA ASP A 481 -23.43 2.04 17.23
C ASP A 481 -22.59 0.77 17.48
N PHE A 482 -23.12 -0.22 18.20
CA PHE A 482 -22.43 -1.48 18.43
C PHE A 482 -22.50 -2.38 17.17
N LEU A 483 -21.54 -2.16 16.27
CA LEU A 483 -21.41 -2.90 15.02
C LEU A 483 -21.32 -4.41 15.27
N TYR A 484 -22.07 -5.20 14.48
CA TYR A 484 -22.09 -6.67 14.54
C TYR A 484 -22.45 -7.26 15.92
N GLN A 485 -23.24 -6.56 16.72
CA GLN A 485 -23.60 -6.97 18.09
C GLN A 485 -24.06 -8.42 18.20
N LEU A 486 -25.00 -8.85 17.35
CA LEU A 486 -25.56 -10.21 17.41
C LEU A 486 -24.52 -11.29 17.09
N GLU A 487 -23.67 -11.06 16.09
CA GLU A 487 -22.60 -11.99 15.69
C GLU A 487 -21.53 -12.09 16.78
N ILE A 488 -21.13 -10.95 17.36
CA ILE A 488 -20.17 -10.92 18.48
C ILE A 488 -20.73 -11.63 19.72
N GLN A 489 -22.02 -11.46 20.02
CA GLN A 489 -22.67 -12.17 21.12
C GLN A 489 -22.75 -13.68 20.86
N ALA A 490 -23.02 -14.10 19.63
CA ALA A 490 -23.00 -15.51 19.25
C ALA A 490 -21.60 -16.13 19.44
N TRP A 491 -20.54 -15.44 19.02
CA TRP A 491 -19.16 -15.92 19.24
C TRP A 491 -18.75 -15.97 20.71
N LEU A 492 -19.27 -15.08 21.57
CA LEU A 492 -19.08 -15.19 23.02
C LEU A 492 -19.74 -16.44 23.58
N GLN A 493 -20.97 -16.73 23.13
CA GLN A 493 -21.73 -17.89 23.59
C GLN A 493 -21.12 -19.22 23.10
N SER A 494 -20.65 -19.28 21.86
CA SER A 494 -20.00 -20.47 21.31
C SER A 494 -18.57 -20.68 21.83
N GLY A 495 -17.96 -19.65 22.42
CA GLY A 495 -16.60 -19.68 22.94
C GLY A 495 -15.52 -19.37 21.89
N VAL A 496 -15.89 -19.10 20.64
CA VAL A 496 -14.97 -18.59 19.60
C VAL A 496 -14.36 -17.28 20.08
N LEU A 497 -15.17 -16.34 20.57
CA LEU A 497 -14.68 -15.16 21.27
C LEU A 497 -14.60 -15.47 22.76
N SER A 498 -13.39 -15.60 23.29
CA SER A 498 -13.20 -15.98 24.69
C SER A 498 -13.41 -14.84 25.67
N ARG A 499 -13.32 -13.59 25.20
CA ARG A 499 -13.46 -12.39 26.02
C ARG A 499 -13.82 -11.17 25.16
N LEU A 500 -14.71 -10.33 25.68
CA LEU A 500 -15.06 -9.04 25.11
C LEU A 500 -14.98 -7.97 26.21
N ASP A 501 -14.26 -6.88 25.95
CA ASP A 501 -14.36 -5.66 26.75
C ASP A 501 -14.76 -4.50 25.84
N LEU A 502 -15.79 -3.76 26.23
CA LEU A 502 -16.34 -2.67 25.43
C LEU A 502 -15.91 -1.31 25.98
N ALA A 503 -15.75 -0.32 25.10
CA ALA A 503 -15.53 1.08 25.44
C ALA A 503 -16.62 1.97 24.79
N THR A 504 -17.53 2.50 25.61
CA THR A 504 -18.60 3.40 25.17
C THR A 504 -18.19 4.85 25.44
N SER A 505 -17.97 5.64 24.39
CA SER A 505 -17.45 7.02 24.56
C SER A 505 -18.53 8.08 24.85
N ARG A 506 -19.82 7.70 24.81
CA ARG A 506 -20.95 8.64 24.96
C ARG A 506 -22.10 8.15 25.85
N ASP A 507 -22.00 6.97 26.45
CA ASP A 507 -23.06 6.43 27.35
C ASP A 507 -22.96 6.96 28.80
N GLN A 508 -21.91 7.72 29.08
CA GLN A 508 -21.66 8.34 30.38
C GLN A 508 -20.97 9.71 30.19
N PRO A 509 -20.96 10.59 31.23
CA PRO A 509 -20.37 11.93 31.12
C PRO A 509 -18.88 11.90 30.77
N GLU A 510 -18.11 11.01 31.38
CA GLU A 510 -16.67 10.87 31.12
C GLU A 510 -16.40 10.05 29.86
N LYS A 511 -15.49 10.54 29.01
CA LYS A 511 -15.09 9.80 27.80
C LYS A 511 -14.36 8.51 28.18
N ARG A 512 -14.89 7.37 27.72
CA ARG A 512 -14.24 6.05 27.85
C ARG A 512 -13.88 5.49 26.48
N TYR A 513 -12.59 5.33 26.25
CA TYR A 513 -12.02 4.82 24.99
C TYR A 513 -11.26 3.53 25.23
N VAL A 514 -10.84 2.86 24.14
CA VAL A 514 -10.17 1.55 24.20
C VAL A 514 -8.88 1.56 25.01
N GLN A 515 -8.13 2.66 25.00
CA GLN A 515 -6.93 2.83 25.82
C GLN A 515 -7.23 2.86 27.33
N HIS A 516 -8.39 3.40 27.74
CA HIS A 516 -8.81 3.36 29.15
C HIS A 516 -9.11 1.91 29.58
N VAL A 517 -9.84 1.17 28.73
CA VAL A 517 -10.10 -0.26 28.96
C VAL A 517 -8.82 -1.06 28.98
N LEU A 518 -7.89 -0.78 28.07
CA LEU A 518 -6.59 -1.42 28.01
C LEU A 518 -5.80 -1.20 29.31
N TRP A 519 -5.84 0.02 29.85
CA TRP A 519 -5.24 0.35 31.14
C TRP A 519 -5.90 -0.39 32.31
N GLU A 520 -7.24 -0.42 32.35
CA GLU A 520 -8.00 -1.19 33.35
C GLU A 520 -7.63 -2.68 33.31
N GLN A 521 -7.45 -3.23 32.10
CA GLN A 521 -7.19 -4.65 31.85
C GLN A 521 -5.71 -5.00 31.69
N ARG A 522 -4.80 -4.11 32.09
CA ARG A 522 -3.34 -4.25 31.86
C ARG A 522 -2.75 -5.56 32.38
N ASP A 523 -3.22 -6.07 33.52
CA ASP A 523 -2.70 -7.32 34.08
C ASP A 523 -3.16 -8.54 33.28
N ALA A 524 -4.40 -8.51 32.80
CA ALA A 524 -4.90 -9.53 31.88
C ALA A 524 -4.14 -9.49 30.54
N LEU A 525 -3.83 -8.29 30.03
CA LEU A 525 -3.01 -8.12 28.82
C LEU A 525 -1.62 -8.72 29.01
N ARG A 526 -0.92 -8.37 30.10
CA ARG A 526 0.40 -8.92 30.44
C ARG A 526 0.37 -10.44 30.50
N ASN A 527 -0.67 -11.01 31.13
CA ASN A 527 -0.85 -12.46 31.21
C ASN A 527 -1.05 -13.12 29.84
N GLN A 528 -1.78 -12.48 28.91
CA GLN A 528 -1.92 -12.99 27.54
C GLN A 528 -0.60 -12.89 26.76
N LEU A 529 0.11 -11.77 26.89
CA LEU A 529 1.41 -11.59 26.24
C LEU A 529 2.45 -12.60 26.75
N ALA A 530 2.44 -12.92 28.05
CA ALA A 530 3.29 -13.98 28.61
C ALA A 530 2.97 -15.37 28.02
N LYS A 531 1.73 -15.60 27.57
CA LYS A 531 1.29 -16.83 26.89
C LYS A 531 1.53 -16.82 25.38
N GLY A 532 2.30 -15.86 24.87
CA GLY A 532 2.61 -15.78 23.44
C GLY A 532 1.56 -15.06 22.60
N ALA A 533 0.62 -14.32 23.21
CA ALA A 533 -0.43 -13.62 22.46
C ALA A 533 0.13 -12.66 21.40
N VAL A 534 -0.57 -12.57 20.26
CA VAL A 534 -0.33 -11.55 19.24
C VAL A 534 -1.36 -10.43 19.39
N LEU A 535 -0.86 -9.20 19.43
CA LEU A 535 -1.66 -7.99 19.58
C LEU A 535 -1.94 -7.37 18.22
N TYR A 536 -3.20 -7.00 17.99
CA TYR A 536 -3.67 -6.32 16.79
C TYR A 536 -4.34 -5.01 17.17
N LEU A 537 -4.11 -3.98 16.36
CA LEU A 537 -4.75 -2.68 16.50
C LEU A 537 -5.28 -2.21 15.14
N CYS A 538 -6.55 -1.83 15.08
CA CYS A 538 -7.18 -1.39 13.83
C CYS A 538 -8.14 -0.22 14.06
N GLY A 539 -8.14 0.75 13.15
CA GLY A 539 -9.01 1.93 13.18
C GLY A 539 -8.24 3.24 12.93
N ASP A 540 -8.66 4.31 13.61
CA ASP A 540 -8.11 5.67 13.42
C ASP A 540 -6.61 5.75 13.74
N ALA A 541 -5.80 6.14 12.74
CA ALA A 541 -4.36 6.30 12.90
C ALA A 541 -3.97 7.56 13.68
N LYS A 542 -4.79 8.63 13.63
CA LYS A 542 -4.38 9.97 14.10
C LYS A 542 -4.42 10.12 15.62
N ALA A 543 -5.48 9.62 16.26
CA ALA A 543 -5.67 9.75 17.70
C ALA A 543 -5.64 8.38 18.37
N MET A 544 -6.52 7.47 17.95
CA MET A 544 -6.73 6.21 18.66
C MET A 544 -5.46 5.35 18.68
N ALA A 545 -4.77 5.22 17.53
CA ALA A 545 -3.57 4.40 17.47
C ALA A 545 -2.43 4.94 18.35
N ARG A 546 -2.23 6.26 18.35
CA ARG A 546 -1.24 6.94 19.19
C ARG A 546 -1.54 6.78 20.68
N ASP A 547 -2.80 6.93 21.08
CA ASP A 547 -3.21 6.80 22.49
C ASP A 547 -3.07 5.36 23.00
N VAL A 548 -3.37 4.37 22.15
CA VAL A 548 -3.15 2.95 22.46
C VAL A 548 -1.66 2.66 22.59
N ASP A 549 -0.82 3.14 21.67
CA ASP A 549 0.64 2.98 21.76
C ASP A 549 1.20 3.58 23.06
N ALA A 550 0.85 4.83 23.37
CA ALA A 550 1.29 5.49 24.59
C ALA A 550 0.85 4.70 25.84
N THR A 551 -0.35 4.13 25.81
CA THR A 551 -0.86 3.28 26.89
C THR A 551 -0.10 1.96 26.98
N LEU A 552 0.23 1.31 25.85
CA LEU A 552 1.04 0.10 25.83
C LEU A 552 2.44 0.36 26.38
N VAL A 553 3.10 1.44 25.96
CA VAL A 553 4.40 1.88 26.50
C VAL A 553 4.30 2.04 28.02
N ARG A 554 3.26 2.72 28.52
CA ARG A 554 3.02 2.89 29.95
C ARG A 554 2.78 1.55 30.67
N ILE A 555 2.05 0.62 30.06
CA ILE A 555 1.82 -0.73 30.61
C ILE A 555 3.14 -1.52 30.66
N PHE A 556 3.99 -1.40 29.65
CA PHE A 556 5.26 -2.15 29.59
C PHE A 556 6.40 -1.54 30.40
N ALA A 557 6.33 -0.23 30.69
CA ALA A 557 7.27 0.41 31.60
C ALA A 557 7.27 -0.26 32.98
N ASP A 558 6.11 -0.72 33.46
CA ASP A 558 5.97 -1.50 34.70
C ASP A 558 6.64 -0.85 35.93
N GLY A 559 6.47 0.48 36.07
CA GLY A 559 7.08 1.27 37.15
C GLY A 559 8.54 1.67 36.90
N LYS A 560 9.13 1.29 35.77
CA LYS A 560 10.40 1.82 35.25
C LYS A 560 10.15 3.10 34.43
N ASP A 561 11.14 3.50 33.64
CA ASP A 561 11.02 4.64 32.73
C ASP A 561 10.29 4.29 31.42
N GLU A 562 9.92 5.35 30.70
CA GLU A 562 9.23 5.28 29.41
C GLU A 562 10.11 4.60 28.33
N ALA A 563 11.44 4.75 28.41
CA ALA A 563 12.37 4.15 27.46
C ALA A 563 12.34 2.60 27.53
N ALA A 564 12.22 2.03 28.73
CA ALA A 564 12.04 0.59 28.92
C ALA A 564 10.71 0.11 28.32
N GLY A 565 9.63 0.88 28.52
CA GLY A 565 8.32 0.60 27.92
C GLY A 565 8.34 0.63 26.39
N GLN A 566 9.00 1.63 25.81
CA GLN A 566 9.17 1.75 24.37
C GLN A 566 10.00 0.59 23.80
N SER A 567 11.09 0.22 24.47
CA SER A 567 11.94 -0.90 24.05
C SER A 567 11.17 -2.23 24.06
N ALA A 568 10.28 -2.44 25.02
CA ALA A 568 9.43 -3.62 25.07
C ALA A 568 8.37 -3.64 23.96
N LEU A 569 7.78 -2.49 23.63
CA LEU A 569 6.88 -2.36 22.49
C LEU A 569 7.61 -2.65 21.16
N ASP A 570 8.82 -2.12 21.01
CA ASP A 570 9.68 -2.33 19.84
C ASP A 570 10.04 -3.80 19.66
N ALA A 571 10.30 -4.51 20.76
CA ALA A 571 10.53 -5.94 20.75
C ALA A 571 9.31 -6.72 20.26
N LEU A 572 8.08 -6.31 20.63
CA LEU A 572 6.85 -6.92 20.11
C LEU A 572 6.64 -6.65 18.63
N ILE A 573 6.92 -5.44 18.15
CA ILE A 573 6.84 -5.09 16.71
C ILE A 573 7.83 -5.94 15.92
N THR A 574 9.10 -5.97 16.36
CA THR A 574 10.18 -6.73 15.71
C THR A 574 9.87 -8.23 15.68
N ALA A 575 9.29 -8.78 16.77
CA ALA A 575 8.87 -10.17 16.84
C ALA A 575 7.60 -10.49 16.03
N GLY A 576 6.98 -9.51 15.37
CA GLY A 576 5.71 -9.67 14.66
C GLY A 576 4.52 -9.97 15.58
N ARG A 577 4.63 -9.60 16.87
CA ARG A 577 3.65 -9.84 17.92
C ARG A 577 2.79 -8.61 18.25
N TYR A 578 3.08 -7.47 17.65
CA TYR A 578 2.20 -6.30 17.61
C TYR A 578 2.05 -5.81 16.18
N LYS A 579 0.81 -5.80 15.67
CA LYS A 579 0.48 -5.53 14.27
C LYS A 579 -0.61 -4.46 14.19
N LYS A 580 -0.51 -3.55 13.22
CA LYS A 580 -1.49 -2.49 13.00
C LYS A 580 -2.09 -2.55 11.59
N ASP A 581 -3.36 -2.17 11.53
CA ASP A 581 -4.07 -1.81 10.30
C ASP A 581 -4.84 -0.51 10.58
N VAL A 582 -4.13 0.61 10.50
CA VAL A 582 -4.63 1.93 10.92
C VAL A 582 -4.60 2.91 9.76
N TYR A 583 -5.63 3.76 9.67
CA TYR A 583 -5.88 4.63 8.52
C TYR A 583 -6.40 6.03 8.90
#